data_AF-A0A2R6GZL5-F1
#
_entry.id   AF-A0A2R6GZL5-F1
#
_cell.length_a   1.000
_cell.length_b   1.000
_cell.length_c   1.000
_cell.angle_alpha   90.00
_cell.angle_beta   90.00
_cell.angle_gamma   90.00
#
_symmetry.space_group_name_H-M   'P 1'
#
loop_
_entity.id
_entity.type
_entity.pdbx_description
1 polymer ?
#
loop_
_entity_poly.entity_id
_entity_poly.type
_entity_poly.pdbx_seq_one_letter_code
_entity_poly.pdbx_strand_id
1 'polypeptide(L)'
;MYDIKQLKRGVTNPRALGREFSRLCHTRAGRYRFNPLGTGIFELDWDTLIILDACRYDVFADVADLPGTTDARYSLAPATYEFVRANFSETRLADTIYLGAATWFLRLRDEIGAEVFKTVDLQSDEADIEWADEELNVPAPSAVTERAKATQADHPNKRLIIHYLQPHHPFIGPTGREQFTHQSSSLLDVVAESSASDETLREAYRENLRIVLQEVEELLGTLGGRTAVTADHGEMLGDRHRYAPVKDYGHHVGIFNDPTTKVPVHVHESGDRRQIRASEPVQTESEEKEQLDERLRNLGYKV
;
A
#
# COMPACT_ATOMS: atom_id res chain seq x y z
N MET A 1 -11.42 -16.93 -21.86
CA MET A 1 -11.84 -18.35 -21.89
C MET A 1 -10.72 -19.18 -21.29
N TYR A 2 -11.02 -20.10 -20.37
CA TYR A 2 -9.98 -20.93 -19.75
C TYR A 2 -9.55 -22.07 -20.67
N ASP A 3 -8.25 -22.37 -20.66
CA ASP A 3 -7.68 -23.55 -21.32
C ASP A 3 -7.87 -24.82 -20.47
N ILE A 4 -7.86 -25.99 -21.11
CA ILE A 4 -7.87 -27.33 -20.52
C ILE A 4 -6.77 -27.49 -19.47
N LYS A 5 -5.59 -26.88 -19.64
CA LYS A 5 -4.53 -26.88 -18.62
C LYS A 5 -4.93 -26.11 -17.35
N GLN A 6 -5.65 -25.00 -17.49
CA GLN A 6 -6.14 -24.20 -16.36
C GLN A 6 -7.26 -24.93 -15.61
N LEU A 7 -8.15 -25.62 -16.35
CA LEU A 7 -9.16 -26.51 -15.77
C LEU A 7 -8.54 -27.69 -15.00
N LYS A 8 -7.50 -28.34 -15.53
CA LYS A 8 -6.77 -29.41 -14.82
C LYS A 8 -6.07 -28.90 -13.56
N ARG A 9 -5.50 -27.70 -13.59
CA ARG A 9 -4.86 -27.06 -12.41
C ARG A 9 -5.86 -26.72 -11.31
N GLY A 10 -7.10 -26.36 -11.68
CA GLY A 10 -8.19 -26.14 -10.72
C GLY A 10 -8.64 -27.42 -10.00
N VAL A 11 -8.61 -28.57 -10.68
CA VAL A 11 -8.94 -29.87 -10.07
C VAL A 11 -7.86 -30.34 -9.10
N THR A 12 -6.59 -30.05 -9.37
CA THR A 12 -5.46 -30.44 -8.49
C THR A 12 -5.16 -29.43 -7.38
N ASN A 13 -5.76 -28.23 -7.41
CA ASN A 13 -5.59 -27.20 -6.39
C ASN A 13 -6.94 -26.55 -6.02
N PRO A 14 -7.67 -27.12 -5.03
CA PRO A 14 -8.96 -26.60 -4.58
C PRO A 14 -8.92 -25.13 -4.12
N ARG A 15 -7.80 -24.67 -3.56
CA ARG A 15 -7.60 -23.27 -3.16
C ARG A 15 -7.59 -22.35 -4.37
N ALA A 16 -6.87 -22.71 -5.42
CA ALA A 16 -6.84 -21.94 -6.66
C ALA A 16 -8.22 -21.87 -7.34
N LEU A 17 -8.99 -22.97 -7.31
CA LEU A 17 -10.35 -22.99 -7.84
C LEU A 17 -11.30 -22.10 -7.02
N GLY A 18 -11.23 -22.17 -5.69
CA GLY A 18 -12.03 -21.31 -4.82
C GLY A 18 -11.67 -19.82 -4.97
N ARG A 19 -10.38 -19.51 -5.14
CA ARG A 19 -9.91 -18.16 -5.45
C ARG A 19 -10.49 -17.65 -6.75
N GLU A 20 -10.43 -18.44 -7.82
CA GLU A 20 -10.95 -18.03 -9.12
C GLU A 20 -12.47 -17.87 -9.13
N PHE A 21 -13.19 -18.77 -8.45
CA PHE A 21 -14.62 -18.61 -8.22
C PHE A 21 -14.93 -17.30 -7.47
N SER A 22 -14.21 -17.03 -6.38
CA SER A 22 -14.37 -15.80 -5.61
C SER A 22 -14.09 -14.56 -6.47
N ARG A 23 -13.06 -14.60 -7.34
CA ARG A 23 -12.73 -13.52 -8.27
C ARG A 23 -13.85 -13.28 -9.27
N LEU A 24 -14.41 -14.33 -9.86
CA LEU A 24 -15.53 -14.22 -10.81
C LEU A 24 -16.79 -13.67 -10.13
N CYS A 25 -17.07 -14.04 -8.89
CA CYS A 25 -18.19 -13.48 -8.13
C CYS A 25 -18.00 -11.97 -7.87
N HIS A 26 -16.84 -11.57 -7.36
CA HIS A 26 -16.52 -10.17 -7.06
C HIS A 26 -16.51 -9.28 -8.30
N THR A 27 -15.86 -9.72 -9.38
CA THR A 27 -15.76 -8.96 -10.64
C THR A 27 -17.02 -9.04 -11.50
N ARG A 28 -18.06 -9.76 -11.08
CA ARG A 28 -19.22 -10.14 -11.92
C ARG A 28 -18.80 -10.68 -13.28
N ALA A 29 -18.03 -11.77 -13.27
CA ALA A 29 -17.45 -12.41 -14.44
C ALA A 29 -16.62 -11.44 -15.30
N GLY A 30 -15.81 -10.59 -14.66
CA GLY A 30 -14.91 -9.64 -15.31
C GLY A 30 -15.55 -8.33 -15.81
N ARG A 31 -16.81 -8.05 -15.45
CA ARG A 31 -17.46 -6.76 -15.77
C ARG A 31 -16.88 -5.60 -14.97
N TYR A 32 -16.47 -5.84 -13.73
CA TYR A 32 -15.84 -4.83 -12.89
C TYR A 32 -14.33 -5.02 -12.90
N ARG A 33 -13.64 -3.95 -13.30
CA ARG A 33 -12.18 -3.85 -13.23
C ARG A 33 -11.72 -3.49 -11.81
N PHE A 34 -12.43 -2.57 -11.16
CA PHE A 34 -12.15 -2.08 -9.81
C PHE A 34 -13.28 -2.45 -8.86
N ASN A 35 -13.04 -2.30 -7.56
CA ASN A 35 -14.03 -2.56 -6.53
C ASN A 35 -15.24 -1.61 -6.70
N PRO A 36 -16.45 -2.11 -6.95
CA PRO A 36 -17.63 -1.27 -7.17
C PRO A 36 -18.10 -0.53 -5.91
N LEU A 37 -17.60 -0.89 -4.72
CA LEU A 37 -17.87 -0.20 -3.46
C LEU A 37 -16.77 0.80 -3.10
N GLY A 38 -15.68 0.87 -3.89
CA GLY A 38 -14.51 1.66 -3.56
C GLY A 38 -14.73 3.16 -3.78
N THR A 39 -14.02 3.96 -2.99
CA THR A 39 -14.01 5.43 -3.08
C THR A 39 -12.59 5.92 -3.36
N GLY A 40 -12.44 6.85 -4.29
CA GLY A 40 -11.13 7.39 -4.67
C GLY A 40 -10.47 8.20 -3.55
N ILE A 41 -9.14 8.27 -3.55
CA ILE A 41 -8.40 9.06 -2.55
C ILE A 41 -8.57 10.57 -2.74
N PHE A 42 -8.87 11.02 -3.94
CA PHE A 42 -9.12 12.43 -4.26
C PHE A 42 -10.53 12.91 -3.89
N GLU A 43 -11.42 12.00 -3.48
CA GLU A 43 -12.71 12.36 -2.89
C GLU A 43 -12.57 12.76 -1.41
N LEU A 44 -11.43 12.45 -0.79
CA LEU A 44 -11.11 12.93 0.55
C LEU A 44 -10.57 14.37 0.49
N ASP A 45 -10.93 15.17 1.49
CA ASP A 45 -10.28 16.47 1.72
C ASP A 45 -9.07 16.31 2.65
N TRP A 46 -7.90 16.67 2.14
CA TRP A 46 -6.60 16.58 2.81
C TRP A 46 -5.61 17.61 2.27
N ASP A 47 -4.64 18.03 3.06
CA ASP A 47 -3.41 18.70 2.62
C ASP A 47 -2.25 17.70 2.59
N THR A 48 -2.26 16.72 3.50
CA THR A 48 -1.39 15.55 3.50
C THR A 48 -2.23 14.27 3.49
N LEU A 49 -1.91 13.36 2.58
CA LEU A 49 -2.45 12.00 2.55
C LEU A 49 -1.34 11.02 2.91
N ILE A 50 -1.50 10.30 4.01
CA ILE A 50 -0.63 9.19 4.40
C ILE A 50 -1.30 7.89 3.95
N ILE A 51 -0.56 7.06 3.21
CA ILE A 51 -0.99 5.76 2.71
C ILE A 51 -0.11 4.69 3.36
N LEU A 52 -0.75 3.74 4.04
CA LEU A 52 -0.11 2.56 4.63
C LEU A 52 -0.37 1.34 3.73
N ASP A 53 0.68 0.71 3.22
CA ASP A 53 0.57 -0.43 2.32
C ASP A 53 -0.06 -1.65 3.02
N ALA A 54 -1.11 -2.21 2.42
CA ALA A 54 -1.83 -3.40 2.90
C ALA A 54 -2.43 -3.25 4.32
N CYS A 55 -2.76 -2.03 4.76
CA CYS A 55 -3.34 -1.76 6.07
C CYS A 55 -4.86 -2.05 6.15
N ARG A 56 -5.23 -3.03 6.99
CA ARG A 56 -6.63 -3.39 7.23
C ARG A 56 -7.29 -2.44 8.22
N TYR A 57 -8.55 -2.08 7.97
CA TYR A 57 -9.34 -1.26 8.89
C TYR A 57 -9.48 -1.88 10.29
N ASP A 58 -9.78 -3.18 10.38
CA ASP A 58 -10.06 -3.85 11.66
C ASP A 58 -8.84 -3.86 12.58
N VAL A 59 -7.65 -4.11 12.04
CA VAL A 59 -6.40 -4.07 12.80
C VAL A 59 -5.99 -2.63 13.13
N PHE A 60 -6.14 -1.70 12.19
CA PHE A 60 -5.88 -0.28 12.46
C PHE A 60 -6.76 0.25 13.60
N ALA A 61 -8.07 -0.03 13.58
CA ALA A 61 -8.98 0.42 14.61
C ALA A 61 -8.70 -0.17 16.01
N ASP A 62 -8.06 -1.34 16.07
CA ASP A 62 -7.66 -2.00 17.32
C ASP A 62 -6.32 -1.48 17.86
N VAL A 63 -5.38 -1.14 16.98
CA VAL A 63 -3.99 -0.84 17.34
C VAL A 63 -3.67 0.65 17.36
N ALA A 64 -4.35 1.46 16.54
CA ALA A 64 -4.03 2.88 16.39
C ALA A 64 -4.54 3.71 17.58
N ASP A 65 -3.59 4.34 18.26
CA ASP A 65 -3.83 5.39 19.25
C ASP A 65 -3.31 6.71 18.68
N LEU A 66 -4.09 7.31 17.78
CA LEU A 66 -3.73 8.54 17.08
C LEU A 66 -4.75 9.65 17.36
N PRO A 67 -4.34 10.92 17.45
CA PRO A 67 -5.27 12.02 17.63
C PRO A 67 -6.12 12.19 16.37
N GLY A 68 -7.45 12.18 16.49
CA GLY A 68 -8.34 12.40 15.36
C GLY A 68 -9.58 11.52 15.40
N THR A 69 -10.13 11.25 14.22
CA THR A 69 -11.32 10.40 14.07
C THR A 69 -11.07 9.34 13.01
N THR A 70 -11.40 8.09 13.33
CA THR A 70 -11.23 6.94 12.43
C THR A 70 -12.58 6.45 11.94
N ASP A 71 -12.73 6.34 10.62
CA ASP A 71 -13.82 5.63 9.96
C ASP A 71 -13.25 4.57 8.99
N ALA A 72 -14.12 3.81 8.34
CA ALA A 72 -13.78 2.85 7.31
C ALA A 72 -14.29 3.29 5.95
N ARG A 73 -13.52 2.97 4.90
CA ARG A 73 -14.02 2.98 3.52
C ARG A 73 -13.57 1.73 2.80
N TYR A 74 -14.08 1.55 1.58
CA TYR A 74 -13.53 0.56 0.67
C TYR A 74 -12.54 1.24 -0.28
N SER A 75 -11.36 0.64 -0.45
CA SER A 75 -10.43 0.98 -1.51
C SER A 75 -10.99 0.55 -2.88
N LEU A 76 -10.63 1.29 -3.92
CA LEU A 76 -10.93 0.95 -5.31
C LEU A 76 -10.26 -0.35 -5.77
N ALA A 77 -9.22 -0.81 -5.09
CA ALA A 77 -8.43 -1.95 -5.52
C ALA A 77 -7.90 -2.78 -4.34
N PRO A 78 -7.65 -4.07 -4.54
CA PRO A 78 -7.09 -4.96 -3.53
C PRO A 78 -5.55 -5.04 -3.60
N ALA A 79 -4.87 -4.28 -4.45
CA ALA A 79 -3.42 -4.35 -4.63
C ALA A 79 -2.87 -2.99 -5.06
N THR A 80 -1.64 -2.64 -4.66
CA THR A 80 -1.03 -1.32 -4.88
C THR A 80 -1.03 -0.87 -6.34
N TYR A 81 -0.64 -1.73 -7.29
CA TYR A 81 -0.62 -1.36 -8.71
C TYR A 81 -2.02 -1.14 -9.29
N GLU A 82 -3.03 -1.88 -8.82
CA GLU A 82 -4.43 -1.63 -9.19
C GLU A 82 -4.95 -0.35 -8.53
N PHE A 83 -4.53 -0.07 -7.29
CA PHE A 83 -4.87 1.16 -6.56
C PHE A 83 -4.30 2.39 -7.27
N VAL A 84 -3.03 2.35 -7.69
CA VAL A 84 -2.39 3.41 -8.47
C VAL A 84 -3.15 3.64 -9.78
N ARG A 85 -3.45 2.57 -10.53
CA ARG A 85 -4.23 2.65 -11.78
C ARG A 85 -5.63 3.22 -11.56
N ALA A 86 -6.30 2.82 -10.49
CA ALA A 86 -7.67 3.25 -10.22
C ALA A 86 -7.76 4.73 -9.83
N ASN A 87 -6.77 5.24 -9.10
CA ASN A 87 -6.82 6.60 -8.57
C ASN A 87 -6.16 7.63 -9.49
N PHE A 88 -5.06 7.28 -10.18
CA PHE A 88 -4.21 8.27 -10.86
C PHE A 88 -4.32 8.29 -12.39
N SER A 89 -5.07 7.37 -13.01
CA SER A 89 -5.20 7.34 -14.47
C SER A 89 -5.64 8.70 -15.05
N GLU A 90 -4.90 9.19 -16.03
CA GLU A 90 -5.10 10.47 -16.72
C GLU A 90 -5.17 11.69 -15.78
N THR A 91 -4.53 11.61 -14.61
CA THR A 91 -4.56 12.67 -13.59
C THR A 91 -3.33 13.57 -13.71
N ARG A 92 -3.54 14.89 -13.61
CA ARG A 92 -2.47 15.90 -13.52
C ARG A 92 -2.58 16.69 -12.21
N LEU A 93 -1.60 16.56 -11.33
CA LEU A 93 -1.57 17.17 -10.00
C LEU A 93 -0.34 18.09 -9.83
N ALA A 94 -0.38 19.25 -10.48
CA ALA A 94 0.68 20.26 -10.47
C ALA A 94 0.93 20.91 -9.09
N ASP A 95 0.14 20.55 -8.09
CA ASP A 95 0.22 21.03 -6.70
C ASP A 95 0.59 19.94 -5.70
N THR A 96 0.84 18.70 -6.15
CA THR A 96 0.98 17.53 -5.29
C THR A 96 2.35 16.87 -5.47
N ILE A 97 2.99 16.54 -4.36
CA ILE A 97 4.22 15.72 -4.33
C ILE A 97 3.85 14.30 -3.92
N TYR A 98 4.33 13.31 -4.67
CA TYR A 98 4.20 11.90 -4.31
C TYR A 98 5.53 11.39 -3.76
N LEU A 99 5.57 11.09 -2.47
CA LEU A 99 6.69 10.48 -1.78
C LEU A 99 6.33 9.03 -1.47
N GLY A 100 7.12 8.08 -1.96
CA GLY A 100 6.84 6.65 -1.80
C GLY A 100 8.04 5.87 -1.31
N ALA A 101 7.77 4.92 -0.40
CA ALA A 101 8.69 3.86 0.00
C ALA A 101 8.60 2.63 -0.92
N ALA A 102 7.81 2.69 -1.99
CA ALA A 102 7.69 1.69 -3.05
C ALA A 102 7.51 2.37 -4.42
N THR A 103 8.16 1.83 -5.45
CA THR A 103 8.32 2.45 -6.78
C THR A 103 7.12 2.26 -7.72
N TRP A 104 5.99 1.72 -7.25
CA TRP A 104 4.82 1.42 -8.10
C TRP A 104 4.27 2.62 -8.86
N PHE A 105 4.20 3.80 -8.23
CA PHE A 105 3.70 5.01 -8.91
C PHE A 105 4.62 5.40 -10.08
N LEU A 106 5.94 5.47 -9.83
CA LEU A 106 6.93 5.78 -10.87
C LEU A 106 6.86 4.79 -12.03
N ARG A 107 6.76 3.51 -11.71
CA ARG A 107 6.70 2.43 -12.70
C ARG A 107 5.46 2.50 -13.60
N LEU A 108 4.37 3.08 -13.12
CA LEU A 108 3.08 3.10 -13.81
C LEU A 108 2.72 4.46 -14.40
N ARG A 109 3.27 5.57 -13.90
CA ARG A 109 2.81 6.93 -14.20
C ARG A 109 2.72 7.22 -15.70
N ASP A 110 3.75 6.83 -16.47
CA ASP A 110 3.80 7.05 -17.92
C ASP A 110 2.78 6.19 -18.65
N GLU A 111 2.57 4.95 -18.19
CA GLU A 111 1.60 4.02 -18.76
C GLU A 111 0.15 4.49 -18.55
N ILE A 112 -0.12 5.17 -17.44
CA ILE A 112 -1.47 5.61 -17.07
C ILE A 112 -1.72 7.11 -17.31
N GLY A 113 -0.78 7.83 -17.92
CA GLY A 113 -0.90 9.26 -18.15
C GLY A 113 -0.99 10.10 -16.88
N ALA A 114 -0.37 9.65 -15.78
CA ALA A 114 -0.36 10.36 -14.51
C ALA A 114 0.84 11.30 -14.40
N GLU A 115 0.60 12.51 -13.91
CA GLU A 115 1.61 13.54 -13.69
C GLU A 115 1.38 14.21 -12.32
N VAL A 116 2.45 14.38 -11.55
CA VAL A 116 2.45 15.09 -10.27
C VAL A 116 3.53 16.16 -10.31
N PHE A 117 3.47 17.15 -9.42
CA PHE A 117 4.47 18.22 -9.35
C PHE A 117 5.88 17.67 -9.15
N LYS A 118 6.04 16.68 -8.27
CA LYS A 118 7.33 16.02 -7.99
C LYS A 118 7.11 14.62 -7.44
N THR A 119 7.99 13.70 -7.79
CA THR A 119 8.08 12.37 -7.17
C THR A 119 9.35 12.28 -6.32
N VAL A 120 9.24 11.62 -5.17
CA VAL A 120 10.36 11.31 -4.28
C VAL A 120 10.32 9.80 -4.04
N ASP A 121 11.27 9.07 -4.65
CA ASP A 121 11.44 7.63 -4.43
C ASP A 121 12.47 7.41 -3.34
N LEU A 122 12.10 6.65 -2.30
CA LEU A 122 13.03 6.28 -1.24
C LEU A 122 13.74 4.95 -1.53
N GLN A 123 13.42 4.26 -2.63
CA GLN A 123 14.17 3.08 -3.07
C GLN A 123 15.24 3.37 -4.12
N SER A 124 15.47 4.63 -4.45
CA SER A 124 16.54 4.96 -5.39
C SER A 124 17.91 4.70 -4.75
N ASP A 125 18.87 4.26 -5.55
CA ASP A 125 20.25 4.00 -5.09
C ASP A 125 20.96 5.29 -4.60
N GLU A 126 20.41 6.45 -4.96
CA GLU A 126 20.88 7.77 -4.53
C GLU A 126 20.28 8.21 -3.18
N ALA A 127 19.32 7.47 -2.64
CA ALA A 127 18.68 7.80 -1.37
C ALA A 127 19.64 7.49 -0.21
N ASP A 128 20.28 8.54 0.32
CA ASP A 128 20.98 8.47 1.61
C ASP A 128 19.95 8.45 2.75
N ILE A 129 19.51 7.24 3.12
CA ILE A 129 18.44 6.99 4.09
C ILE A 129 18.74 5.79 5.00
N GLU A 130 18.01 5.72 6.10
CA GLU A 130 17.98 4.53 6.96
C GLU A 130 17.13 3.41 6.33
N TRP A 131 17.68 2.19 6.34
CA TRP A 131 17.03 0.98 5.84
C TRP A 131 16.52 0.12 7.00
N ALA A 132 15.27 -0.35 6.91
CA ALA A 132 14.77 -1.37 7.85
C ALA A 132 15.36 -2.75 7.54
N ASP A 133 15.67 -2.97 6.26
CA ASP A 133 16.32 -4.16 5.70
C ASP A 133 17.16 -3.72 4.48
N GLU A 134 18.49 -3.74 4.63
CA GLU A 134 19.43 -3.34 3.58
C GLU A 134 19.49 -4.36 2.43
N GLU A 135 19.24 -5.64 2.69
CA GLU A 135 19.32 -6.68 1.66
C GLU A 135 18.16 -6.57 0.67
N LEU A 136 16.99 -6.15 1.18
CA LEU A 136 15.76 -6.02 0.40
C LEU A 136 15.46 -4.59 -0.05
N ASN A 137 16.35 -3.65 0.27
CA ASN A 137 16.13 -2.22 0.05
C ASN A 137 14.75 -1.77 0.59
N VAL A 138 14.45 -2.12 1.84
CA VAL A 138 13.21 -1.68 2.52
C VAL A 138 13.52 -0.41 3.32
N PRO A 139 13.01 0.76 2.91
CA PRO A 139 13.20 1.99 3.69
C PRO A 139 12.65 1.83 5.11
N ALA A 140 13.36 2.38 6.10
CA ALA A 140 12.83 2.48 7.45
C ALA A 140 11.62 3.43 7.48
N PRO A 141 10.58 3.13 8.28
CA PRO A 141 9.49 4.06 8.53
C PRO A 141 9.99 5.47 8.93
N SER A 142 11.02 5.55 9.77
CA SER A 142 11.71 6.79 10.17
C SER A 142 12.25 7.58 8.97
N ALA A 143 12.87 6.90 8.00
CA ALA A 143 13.38 7.55 6.79
C ALA A 143 12.28 8.19 5.95
N VAL A 144 11.11 7.53 5.84
CA VAL A 144 9.93 8.07 5.15
C VAL A 144 9.44 9.34 5.85
N THR A 145 9.35 9.30 7.18
CA THR A 145 8.94 10.44 8.03
C THR A 145 9.88 11.63 7.87
N GLU A 146 11.19 11.41 8.01
CA GLU A 146 12.19 12.48 7.88
C GLU A 146 12.19 13.09 6.48
N ARG A 147 12.09 12.25 5.44
CA ARG A 147 12.00 12.74 4.07
C ARG A 147 10.71 13.53 3.83
N ALA A 148 9.60 13.12 4.44
CA ALA A 148 8.33 13.85 4.33
C ALA A 148 8.39 15.22 5.00
N LYS A 149 8.99 15.33 6.19
CA LYS A 149 9.20 16.61 6.88
C LYS A 149 10.08 17.55 6.07
N ALA A 150 11.21 17.06 5.56
CA ALA A 150 12.11 17.84 4.71
C ALA A 150 11.40 18.32 3.43
N THR A 151 10.66 17.42 2.78
CA THR A 151 9.87 17.74 1.57
C THR A 151 8.83 18.83 1.84
N GLN A 152 8.16 18.77 2.99
CA GLN A 152 7.21 19.82 3.39
C GLN A 152 7.93 21.16 3.61
N ALA A 153 9.06 21.16 4.31
CA ALA A 153 9.81 22.39 4.57
C ALA A 153 10.25 23.09 3.27
N ASP A 154 10.68 22.31 2.27
CA ASP A 154 11.09 22.81 0.95
C ASP A 154 9.91 23.25 0.07
N HIS A 155 8.71 22.71 0.33
CA HIS A 155 7.53 22.89 -0.51
C HIS A 155 6.24 23.21 0.29
N PRO A 156 6.21 24.31 1.09
CA PRO A 156 5.15 24.61 2.06
C PRO A 156 3.74 24.83 1.47
N ASN A 157 3.66 25.03 0.15
CA ASN A 157 2.43 25.30 -0.59
C ASN A 157 1.99 24.11 -1.46
N LYS A 158 2.51 22.90 -1.21
CA LYS A 158 2.14 21.69 -1.92
C LYS A 158 1.35 20.72 -1.04
N ARG A 159 0.52 19.93 -1.71
CA ARG A 159 -0.08 18.72 -1.15
C ARG A 159 0.97 17.63 -1.07
N LEU A 160 0.91 16.79 -0.05
CA LEU A 160 1.80 15.64 0.10
C LEU A 160 1.01 14.34 0.07
N ILE A 161 1.46 13.40 -0.75
CA ILE A 161 1.10 11.98 -0.61
C ILE A 161 2.35 11.29 -0.07
N ILE A 162 2.21 10.59 1.06
CA ILE A 162 3.29 9.90 1.76
C ILE A 162 2.89 8.43 1.82
N HIS A 163 3.56 7.57 1.06
CA HIS A 163 3.20 6.16 0.93
C HIS A 163 4.25 5.27 1.62
N TYR A 164 3.91 4.78 2.80
CA TYR A 164 4.71 3.83 3.58
C TYR A 164 4.54 2.41 3.05
N LEU A 165 5.60 1.60 3.14
CA LEU A 165 5.53 0.17 2.85
C LEU A 165 4.90 -0.63 4.01
N GLN A 166 4.93 -0.12 5.24
CA GLN A 166 4.35 -0.83 6.38
C GLN A 166 2.85 -0.53 6.49
N PRO A 167 2.01 -1.50 6.91
CA PRO A 167 2.35 -2.78 7.56
C PRO A 167 2.64 -3.99 6.64
N HIS A 168 2.71 -3.82 5.31
CA HIS A 168 3.08 -4.91 4.41
C HIS A 168 4.41 -5.58 4.81
N HIS A 169 4.58 -6.84 4.41
CA HIS A 169 5.83 -7.57 4.62
C HIS A 169 6.95 -6.98 3.75
N PRO A 170 8.24 -7.09 4.12
CA PRO A 170 8.81 -7.89 5.20
C PRO A 170 8.41 -7.43 6.62
N PHE A 171 8.29 -8.39 7.55
CA PHE A 171 7.95 -8.09 8.94
C PHE A 171 9.22 -7.69 9.72
N ILE A 172 9.33 -6.40 10.04
CA ILE A 172 10.49 -5.77 10.67
C ILE A 172 10.41 -5.76 12.21
N GLY A 173 9.26 -6.15 12.77
CA GLY A 173 9.09 -6.35 14.21
C GLY A 173 9.79 -7.61 14.75
N PRO A 174 9.94 -7.75 16.08
CA PRO A 174 10.62 -8.89 16.71
C PRO A 174 10.03 -10.26 16.31
N THR A 175 8.71 -10.42 16.34
CA THR A 175 8.04 -11.66 15.93
C THR A 175 8.27 -11.92 14.45
N GLY A 176 8.20 -10.86 13.64
CA GLY A 176 8.48 -10.88 12.21
C GLY A 176 9.85 -11.48 11.88
N ARG A 177 10.89 -10.88 12.45
CA ARG A 177 12.30 -11.23 12.25
C ARG A 177 12.66 -12.62 12.75
N GLU A 178 11.98 -13.12 13.79
CA GLU A 178 12.25 -14.46 14.32
C GLU A 178 11.56 -15.56 13.50
N GLN A 179 10.33 -15.31 13.02
CA GLN A 179 9.44 -16.37 12.54
C GLN A 179 9.31 -16.44 11.02
N PHE A 180 9.66 -15.38 10.30
CA PHE A 180 9.43 -15.28 8.85
C PHE A 180 10.71 -14.95 8.09
N THR A 181 10.86 -15.56 6.92
CA THR A 181 11.93 -15.19 5.99
C THR A 181 11.67 -13.81 5.38
N HIS A 182 12.73 -13.09 5.13
CA HIS A 182 12.68 -11.77 4.49
C HIS A 182 12.71 -11.89 2.96
N GLN A 183 13.27 -12.96 2.38
CA GLN A 183 13.61 -13.07 0.95
C GLN A 183 12.46 -13.50 0.01
N SER A 184 11.20 -13.48 0.45
CA SER A 184 10.12 -14.14 -0.28
C SER A 184 9.26 -13.18 -1.11
N SER A 185 8.80 -13.67 -2.27
CA SER A 185 8.11 -12.85 -3.29
C SER A 185 6.58 -12.77 -3.15
N SER A 186 6.02 -13.22 -2.04
CA SER A 186 4.62 -12.98 -1.68
C SER A 186 4.34 -13.48 -0.27
N LEU A 187 3.32 -12.91 0.39
CA LEU A 187 2.90 -13.39 1.71
C LEU A 187 2.52 -14.89 1.71
N LEU A 188 2.05 -15.42 0.58
CA LEU A 188 1.77 -16.85 0.43
C LEU A 188 3.02 -17.71 0.59
N ASP A 189 4.12 -17.26 0.01
CA ASP A 189 5.40 -17.96 0.02
C ASP A 189 6.04 -17.81 1.41
N VAL A 190 6.01 -16.59 1.99
CA VAL A 190 6.41 -16.33 3.40
C VAL A 190 5.74 -17.29 4.37
N VAL A 191 4.41 -17.45 4.27
CA VAL A 191 3.66 -18.34 5.15
C VAL A 191 3.98 -19.82 4.86
N ALA A 192 4.11 -20.20 3.59
CA ALA A 192 4.40 -21.58 3.20
C ALA A 192 5.80 -22.06 3.61
N GLU A 193 6.77 -21.15 3.69
CA GLU A 193 8.15 -21.41 4.12
C GLU A 193 8.31 -21.37 5.64
N SER A 194 7.33 -20.81 6.37
CA SER A 194 7.30 -20.76 7.83
C SER A 194 6.57 -21.96 8.44
N SER A 195 6.89 -22.28 9.69
CA SER A 195 6.09 -23.15 10.57
C SER A 195 5.13 -22.35 11.48
N ALA A 196 5.04 -21.04 11.26
CA ALA A 196 4.31 -20.10 12.09
C ALA A 196 2.79 -20.31 12.01
N SER A 197 2.10 -20.00 13.11
CA SER A 197 0.64 -20.05 13.16
C SER A 197 0.00 -18.80 12.53
N ASP A 198 -1.29 -18.88 12.19
CA ASP A 198 -2.06 -17.70 11.74
C ASP A 198 -2.03 -16.57 12.80
N GLU A 199 -1.95 -16.89 14.08
CA GLU A 199 -1.86 -15.88 15.15
C GLU A 199 -0.47 -15.24 15.20
N THR A 200 0.59 -16.03 15.03
CA THR A 200 1.97 -15.54 14.93
C THR A 200 2.12 -14.58 13.74
N LEU A 201 1.52 -14.91 12.60
CA LEU A 201 1.48 -14.03 11.42
C LEU A 201 0.75 -12.71 11.73
N ARG A 202 -0.41 -12.78 12.39
CA ARG A 202 -1.16 -11.58 12.76
C ARG A 202 -0.41 -10.71 13.76
N GLU A 203 0.35 -11.31 14.68
CA GLU A 203 1.18 -10.54 15.59
C GLU A 203 2.33 -9.84 14.87
N ALA A 204 3.05 -10.51 13.98
CA ALA A 204 4.08 -9.88 13.16
C ALA A 204 3.52 -8.70 12.32
N TYR A 205 2.33 -8.86 11.76
CA TYR A 205 1.62 -7.78 11.07
C TYR A 205 1.24 -6.61 12.01
N ARG A 206 0.71 -6.90 13.21
CA ARG A 206 0.40 -5.88 14.23
C ARG A 206 1.64 -5.13 14.69
N GLU A 207 2.77 -5.82 14.88
CA GLU A 207 4.05 -5.20 15.21
C GLU A 207 4.50 -4.22 14.13
N ASN A 208 4.48 -4.63 12.85
CA ASN A 208 4.78 -3.74 11.73
C ASN A 208 3.86 -2.51 11.73
N LEU A 209 2.57 -2.71 11.98
CA LEU A 209 1.62 -1.61 12.07
C LEU A 209 1.94 -0.67 13.24
N ARG A 210 2.28 -1.18 14.43
CA ARG A 210 2.67 -0.36 15.58
C ARG A 210 3.91 0.49 15.27
N ILE A 211 4.91 -0.08 14.61
CA ILE A 211 6.14 0.62 14.24
C ILE A 211 5.80 1.81 13.32
N VAL A 212 5.05 1.59 12.24
CA VAL A 212 4.70 2.69 11.33
C VAL A 212 3.74 3.70 11.95
N LEU A 213 2.89 3.29 12.90
CA LEU A 213 1.99 4.23 13.56
C LEU A 213 2.72 5.22 14.48
N GLN A 214 3.87 4.86 15.06
CA GLN A 214 4.72 5.82 15.81
C GLN A 214 5.19 6.95 14.89
N GLU A 215 5.58 6.60 13.67
CA GLU A 215 6.00 7.53 12.64
C GLU A 215 4.86 8.39 12.10
N VAL A 216 3.67 7.79 11.92
CA VAL A 216 2.45 8.54 11.57
C VAL A 216 2.12 9.54 12.67
N GLU A 217 2.16 9.15 13.95
CA GLU A 217 1.88 10.05 15.07
C GLU A 217 2.82 11.27 15.05
N GLU A 218 4.11 11.03 14.80
CA GLU A 218 5.10 12.09 14.68
C GLU A 218 4.80 13.06 13.51
N LEU A 219 4.39 12.52 12.35
CA LEU A 219 3.94 13.35 11.24
C LEU A 219 2.67 14.13 11.55
N LEU A 220 1.70 13.56 12.26
CA LEU A 220 0.47 14.26 12.67
C LEU A 220 0.78 15.45 13.60
N GLY A 221 1.76 15.30 14.49
CA GLY A 221 2.22 16.37 15.38
C GLY A 221 3.06 17.46 14.69
N THR A 222 3.64 17.15 13.53
CA THR A 222 4.57 18.06 12.83
C THR A 222 3.93 18.75 11.61
N LEU A 223 3.13 18.02 10.84
CA LEU A 223 2.52 18.51 9.61
C LEU A 223 1.20 19.20 9.92
N GLY A 224 1.21 20.53 9.89
CA GLY A 224 -0.02 21.33 9.97
C GLY A 224 -0.94 21.15 8.75
N GLY A 225 -2.19 21.53 8.93
CA GLY A 225 -3.29 21.38 7.99
C GLY A 225 -4.15 20.16 8.28
N ARG A 226 -4.84 19.68 7.25
CA ARG A 226 -5.68 18.48 7.34
C ARG A 226 -4.93 17.26 6.84
N THR A 227 -4.73 16.26 7.70
CA THR A 227 -4.09 15.00 7.34
C THR A 227 -5.10 13.87 7.32
N ALA A 228 -5.11 13.10 6.23
CA ALA A 228 -5.86 11.86 6.12
C ALA A 228 -4.89 10.68 6.07
N VAL A 229 -5.06 9.70 6.95
CA VAL A 229 -4.33 8.42 6.95
C VAL A 229 -5.26 7.34 6.40
N THR A 230 -4.81 6.61 5.40
CA THR A 230 -5.56 5.54 4.72
C THR A 230 -4.63 4.39 4.37
N ALA A 231 -5.18 3.33 3.79
CA ALA A 231 -4.41 2.32 3.08
C ALA A 231 -4.71 2.33 1.58
N ASP A 232 -3.79 1.78 0.79
CA ASP A 232 -4.02 1.47 -0.62
C ASP A 232 -4.91 0.23 -0.80
N HIS A 233 -4.72 -0.77 0.05
CA HIS A 233 -5.54 -1.98 0.21
C HIS A 233 -5.35 -2.57 1.62
N GLY A 234 -5.95 -3.73 1.88
CA GLY A 234 -5.68 -4.54 3.07
C GLY A 234 -5.08 -5.90 2.70
N GLU A 235 -4.93 -6.80 3.68
CA GLU A 235 -4.28 -8.10 3.51
C GLU A 235 -5.08 -9.27 4.11
N MET A 236 -5.16 -10.40 3.40
CA MET A 236 -5.65 -11.64 4.02
C MET A 236 -4.53 -12.27 4.87
N LEU A 237 -4.82 -12.49 6.15
CA LEU A 237 -3.90 -13.02 7.15
C LEU A 237 -4.46 -14.34 7.70
N GLY A 238 -4.74 -15.28 6.80
CA GLY A 238 -5.42 -16.54 7.11
C GLY A 238 -6.95 -16.41 7.12
N ASP A 239 -7.47 -15.43 6.37
CA ASP A 239 -8.91 -15.17 6.25
C ASP A 239 -9.56 -16.13 5.24
N ARG A 240 -10.89 -16.26 5.31
CA ARG A 240 -11.67 -17.02 4.33
C ARG A 240 -12.24 -16.10 3.25
N HIS A 241 -12.34 -16.61 2.02
CA HIS A 241 -13.06 -15.89 0.97
C HIS A 241 -14.55 -15.73 1.28
N ARG A 242 -15.14 -14.61 0.84
CA ARG A 242 -16.59 -14.36 0.99
C ARG A 242 -17.45 -15.41 0.28
N TYR A 243 -17.06 -15.81 -0.93
CA TYR A 243 -17.87 -16.67 -1.80
C TYR A 243 -17.40 -18.13 -1.86
N ALA A 244 -16.27 -18.46 -1.24
CA ALA A 244 -15.73 -19.82 -1.23
C ALA A 244 -15.19 -20.16 0.16
N PRO A 245 -15.40 -21.37 0.69
CA PRO A 245 -14.93 -21.76 2.03
C PRO A 245 -13.42 -22.08 2.06
N VAL A 246 -12.62 -21.27 1.37
CA VAL A 246 -11.17 -21.43 1.21
C VAL A 246 -10.47 -20.40 2.09
N LYS A 247 -9.50 -20.86 2.89
CA LYS A 247 -8.56 -19.99 3.62
C LYS A 247 -7.49 -19.48 2.65
N ASP A 248 -7.21 -18.18 2.69
CA ASP A 248 -6.18 -17.56 1.86
C ASP A 248 -5.27 -16.60 2.65
N TYR A 249 -4.14 -16.27 2.03
CA TYR A 249 -3.21 -15.23 2.48
C TYR A 249 -2.88 -14.36 1.28
N GLY A 250 -2.36 -13.17 1.53
CA GLY A 250 -2.04 -12.27 0.44
C GLY A 250 -3.20 -11.34 0.11
N HIS A 251 -2.97 -10.60 -0.96
CA HIS A 251 -4.00 -9.93 -1.71
C HIS A 251 -4.05 -10.48 -3.16
N HIS A 252 -5.24 -10.50 -3.76
CA HIS A 252 -5.46 -11.09 -5.09
C HIS A 252 -6.30 -10.15 -5.96
N VAL A 253 -5.86 -9.93 -7.19
CA VAL A 253 -6.58 -9.13 -8.19
C VAL A 253 -8.02 -9.58 -8.34
N GLY A 254 -8.93 -8.61 -8.34
CA GLY A 254 -10.36 -8.86 -8.52
C GLY A 254 -11.02 -9.60 -7.36
N ILE A 255 -10.38 -9.69 -6.20
CA ILE A 255 -10.96 -10.25 -4.97
C ILE A 255 -11.13 -9.13 -3.94
N PHE A 256 -12.35 -8.65 -3.83
CA PHE A 256 -12.72 -7.51 -2.98
C PHE A 256 -13.30 -7.97 -1.64
N ASN A 257 -12.59 -8.85 -0.93
CA ASN A 257 -13.00 -9.23 0.42
C ASN A 257 -12.77 -8.05 1.38
N ASP A 258 -13.52 -7.99 2.47
CA ASP A 258 -13.34 -6.95 3.49
C ASP A 258 -11.88 -6.87 3.99
N PRO A 259 -11.17 -7.97 4.31
CA PRO A 259 -9.75 -7.90 4.66
C PRO A 259 -8.83 -7.29 3.59
N THR A 260 -9.17 -7.35 2.29
CA THR A 260 -8.31 -6.81 1.23
C THR A 260 -8.70 -5.43 0.75
N THR A 261 -9.90 -4.95 1.08
CA THR A 261 -10.42 -3.69 0.51
C THR A 261 -11.02 -2.75 1.53
N LYS A 262 -11.37 -3.19 2.74
CA LYS A 262 -11.86 -2.30 3.79
C LYS A 262 -10.66 -1.69 4.52
N VAL A 263 -10.45 -0.40 4.30
CA VAL A 263 -9.26 0.35 4.73
C VAL A 263 -9.65 1.46 5.71
N PRO A 264 -8.75 1.87 6.62
CA PRO A 264 -9.00 3.00 7.51
C PRO A 264 -9.10 4.31 6.72
N VAL A 265 -9.85 5.25 7.28
CA VAL A 265 -9.76 6.68 6.99
C VAL A 265 -9.69 7.38 8.32
N HIS A 266 -8.48 7.72 8.75
CA HIS A 266 -8.26 8.49 9.96
C HIS A 266 -7.96 9.94 9.58
N VAL A 267 -8.75 10.87 10.12
CA VAL A 267 -8.61 12.30 9.84
C VAL A 267 -8.17 13.02 11.10
N HIS A 268 -7.09 13.77 10.96
CA HIS A 268 -6.57 14.69 11.96
C HIS A 268 -6.43 16.09 11.34
N GLU A 269 -6.76 17.13 12.08
CA GLU A 269 -6.58 18.52 11.64
C GLU A 269 -5.83 19.28 12.73
N SER A 270 -4.69 19.86 12.37
CA SER A 270 -3.82 20.60 13.28
C SER A 270 -3.37 21.91 12.67
N GLY A 271 -3.55 23.02 13.39
CA GLY A 271 -3.20 24.36 12.87
C GLY A 271 -3.98 24.76 11.62
N ASP A 272 -3.43 25.71 10.86
CA ASP A 272 -4.07 26.26 9.66
C ASP A 272 -3.83 25.39 8.41
N ARG A 273 -4.85 25.33 7.55
CA ARG A 273 -4.77 24.70 6.23
C ARG A 273 -3.74 25.40 5.34
N ARG A 274 -3.02 24.62 4.53
CA ARG A 274 -2.00 25.14 3.61
C ARG A 274 -2.63 25.92 2.46
N GLN A 275 -1.96 26.98 2.01
CA GLN A 275 -2.30 27.61 0.73
C GLN A 275 -1.70 26.81 -0.43
N ILE A 276 -2.49 25.86 -0.94
CA ILE A 276 -2.06 24.98 -2.04
C ILE A 276 -1.91 25.78 -3.34
N ARG A 277 -0.78 25.62 -4.04
CA ARG A 277 -0.50 26.29 -5.32
C ARG A 277 0.04 25.30 -6.36
N ALA A 278 -0.59 25.29 -7.53
CA ALA A 278 -0.07 24.59 -8.70
C ALA A 278 1.20 25.28 -9.25
N SER A 279 2.12 24.49 -9.80
CA SER A 279 3.33 24.97 -10.48
C SER A 279 3.75 23.96 -11.54
N GLU A 280 4.60 24.38 -12.49
CA GLU A 280 5.16 23.47 -13.49
C GLU A 280 5.84 22.27 -12.80
N PRO A 281 5.56 21.03 -13.24
CA PRO A 281 6.20 19.84 -12.70
C PRO A 281 7.72 19.91 -12.81
N VAL A 282 8.39 19.41 -11.77
CA VAL A 282 9.84 19.25 -11.78
C VAL A 282 10.18 18.11 -12.73
N GLN A 283 11.00 18.39 -13.74
CA GLN A 283 11.55 17.33 -14.58
C GLN A 283 12.32 16.36 -13.70
N THR A 284 11.81 15.13 -13.61
CA THR A 284 12.50 14.02 -12.96
C THR A 284 13.13 13.21 -14.07
N GLU A 285 14.40 12.84 -13.92
CA GLU A 285 15.04 11.93 -14.87
C GLU A 285 14.21 10.65 -14.98
N SER A 286 14.00 10.19 -16.22
CA SER A 286 13.28 8.94 -16.44
C SER A 286 14.19 7.79 -16.03
N GLU A 287 13.86 7.11 -14.94
CA GLU A 287 14.53 5.89 -14.55
C GLU A 287 14.19 4.75 -15.53
N GLU A 288 15.15 3.85 -15.75
CA GLU A 288 14.94 2.71 -16.64
C GLU A 288 13.91 1.76 -16.04
N LYS A 289 12.93 1.37 -16.86
CA LYS A 289 11.84 0.47 -16.45
C LYS A 289 12.33 -0.82 -15.79
N GLU A 290 13.43 -1.39 -16.26
CA GLU A 290 14.01 -2.62 -15.70
C GLU A 290 14.53 -2.41 -14.27
N GLN A 291 15.12 -1.24 -13.98
CA GLN A 291 15.60 -0.92 -12.62
C GLN A 291 14.41 -0.82 -11.65
N LEU A 292 13.30 -0.21 -12.09
CA LEU A 292 12.07 -0.16 -11.29
C LEU A 292 11.45 -1.55 -11.09
N ASP A 293 11.47 -2.40 -12.12
CA ASP A 293 11.00 -3.78 -12.03
C ASP A 293 11.87 -4.61 -11.07
N GLU A 294 13.19 -4.40 -11.04
CA GLU A 294 14.11 -5.04 -10.09
C GLU A 294 13.84 -4.63 -8.64
N ARG A 295 13.71 -3.32 -8.37
CA ARG A 295 13.34 -2.81 -7.03
C ARG A 295 12.02 -3.42 -6.53
N LEU A 296 11.01 -3.46 -7.39
CA LEU A 296 9.72 -4.07 -7.07
C LEU A 296 9.85 -5.58 -6.80
N ARG A 297 10.63 -6.32 -7.61
CA ARG A 297 10.87 -7.76 -7.36
C ARG A 297 11.57 -8.02 -6.03
N ASN A 298 12.49 -7.15 -5.59
CA ASN A 298 13.18 -7.28 -4.30
C ASN A 298 12.23 -7.16 -3.11
N LEU A 299 11.17 -6.36 -3.21
CA LEU A 299 10.09 -6.28 -2.22
C LEU A 299 9.09 -7.43 -2.32
N GLY A 300 9.29 -8.34 -3.26
CA GLY A 300 8.40 -9.45 -3.53
C GLY A 300 7.20 -9.11 -4.40
N TYR A 301 7.23 -8.02 -5.18
CA TYR A 301 6.20 -7.79 -6.16
C TYR A 301 6.39 -8.65 -7.42
N LYS A 302 5.27 -9.07 -8.01
CA LYS A 302 5.23 -9.76 -9.30
C LYS A 302 4.98 -8.72 -10.39
N VAL A 303 6.00 -8.47 -11.22
CA VAL A 303 6.03 -7.41 -12.24
C VAL A 303 6.10 -7.98 -13.65
#